data_AF-V7AKV2-F1
#
_entry.id   AF-V7AKV2-F1
#
_cell.length_a   1.000
_cell.length_b   1.000
_cell.length_c   1.000
_cell.angle_alpha   90.00
_cell.angle_beta   90.00
_cell.angle_gamma   90.00
#
_symmetry.space_group_name_H-M   'P 1'
#
loop_
_entity.id
_entity.type
_entity.pdbx_description
1 polymer ?
#
loop_
_entity_poly.entity_id
_entity_poly.type
_entity_poly.pdbx_seq_one_letter_code
_entity_poly.pdbx_strand_id
1 'polypeptide(L)'
;MECKSEERVSKLLGAQTHVWNHIFSFINSMSLKCAIDLDIPDIIHKYGEPMPLSQLTASLSLNPSKANCIYRLMRILTHSGFFSQL
;
A
#
# COMPACT_ATOMS: atom_id res chain seq x y z
N MET A 1 8.60 33.86 22.56
CA MET A 1 9.61 32.78 22.43
C MET A 1 8.99 31.48 21.90
N GLU A 2 7.71 31.18 22.19
CA GLU A 2 6.98 29.98 21.74
C GLU A 2 6.84 29.81 20.21
N CYS A 3 6.62 30.89 19.45
CA CYS A 3 6.49 30.81 17.99
C CYS A 3 7.75 30.25 17.29
N LYS A 4 8.95 30.57 17.82
CA LYS A 4 10.21 30.02 17.29
C LYS A 4 10.41 28.53 17.61
N SER A 5 9.79 28.01 18.68
CA SER A 5 9.83 26.57 18.98
C SER A 5 8.89 25.79 18.07
N GLU A 6 7.68 26.31 17.80
CA GLU A 6 6.70 25.65 16.91
C GLU A 6 7.22 25.52 15.47
N GLU A 7 7.83 26.58 14.94
CA GLU A 7 8.44 26.56 13.59
C GLU A 7 9.57 25.52 13.49
N ARG A 8 10.41 25.40 14.54
CA ARG A 8 11.47 24.39 14.58
C ARG A 8 10.93 22.97 14.62
N VAL A 9 9.87 22.72 15.40
CA VAL A 9 9.22 21.41 15.48
C VAL A 9 8.62 21.03 14.13
N SER A 10 7.94 21.96 13.45
CA SER A 10 7.39 21.73 12.11
C SER A 10 8.47 21.39 11.08
N LYS A 11 9.58 22.13 11.06
CA LYS A 11 10.71 21.86 10.17
C LYS A 11 11.35 20.48 10.44
N LEU A 12 11.52 20.13 11.72
CA LEU A 12 12.06 18.83 12.09
C LEU A 12 11.13 17.69 11.64
N LEU A 13 9.82 17.83 11.86
CA LEU A 13 8.83 16.85 11.40
C LEU A 13 8.88 16.68 9.88
N GLY A 14 8.91 17.79 9.12
CA GLY A 14 9.04 17.74 7.66
C GLY A 14 10.32 17.04 7.20
N ALA A 15 11.45 17.31 7.86
CA ALA A 15 12.71 16.63 7.57
C ALA A 15 12.65 15.12 7.88
N GLN A 16 12.07 14.74 9.01
CA GLN A 16 11.86 13.34 9.38
C GLN A 16 10.95 12.61 8.38
N THR A 17 9.83 13.22 7.99
CA THR A 17 8.94 12.68 6.95
C THR A 17 9.69 12.50 5.64
N HIS A 18 10.50 13.47 5.22
CA HIS A 18 11.27 13.37 3.98
C HIS A 18 12.25 12.18 4.01
N VAL A 19 13.00 12.02 5.11
CA VAL A 19 13.94 10.91 5.28
C VAL A 19 13.21 9.57 5.33
N TRP A 20 12.10 9.47 6.06
CA TRP A 20 11.30 8.24 6.13
C TRP A 20 10.72 7.84 4.77
N ASN A 21 10.24 8.79 3.97
CA ASN A 21 9.75 8.50 2.63
C ASN A 21 10.84 7.88 1.74
N HIS A 22 12.10 8.33 1.87
CA HIS A 22 13.22 7.74 1.15
C HIS A 22 13.61 6.36 1.70
N ILE A 23 13.75 6.23 3.03
CA ILE A 23 14.10 4.96 3.69
C ILE A 23 13.09 3.86 3.33
N PHE A 24 11.80 4.19 3.29
CA PHE A 24 10.73 3.23 3.03
C PHE A 24 10.28 3.18 1.56
N SER A 25 10.91 3.93 0.66
CA SER A 25 10.55 3.96 -0.78
C SER A 25 10.54 2.56 -1.42
N PHE A 26 11.41 1.65 -0.97
CA PHE A 26 11.47 0.27 -1.43
C PHE A 26 10.16 -0.51 -1.21
N ILE A 27 9.34 -0.12 -0.23
CA ILE A 27 8.07 -0.79 0.07
C ILE A 27 7.14 -0.72 -1.14
N ASN A 28 7.14 0.38 -1.88
CA ASN A 28 6.30 0.51 -3.08
C ASN A 28 6.72 -0.50 -4.15
N SER A 29 8.03 -0.61 -4.44
CA SER A 29 8.57 -1.56 -5.40
C SER A 29 8.32 -3.01 -4.98
N MET A 30 8.52 -3.33 -3.69
CA MET A 30 8.30 -4.69 -3.18
C MET A 30 6.82 -5.05 -3.11
N SER A 31 5.94 -4.08 -2.84
CA SER A 31 4.49 -4.27 -2.89
C SER A 31 4.05 -4.57 -4.32
N LEU A 32 4.55 -3.81 -5.31
CA LEU A 32 4.24 -4.05 -6.71
C LEU A 32 4.72 -5.44 -7.16
N LYS A 33 5.96 -5.79 -6.82
CA LYS A 33 6.50 -7.12 -7.08
C LYS A 33 5.63 -8.21 -6.46
N CYS A 34 5.25 -8.07 -5.19
CA CYS A 34 4.39 -9.05 -4.52
C CYS A 34 3.03 -9.21 -5.21
N ALA A 35 2.45 -8.14 -5.75
CA ALA A 35 1.18 -8.25 -6.47
C ALA A 35 1.31 -9.00 -7.81
N ILE A 36 2.44 -8.82 -8.50
CA ILE A 36 2.77 -9.55 -9.73
C ILE A 36 3.04 -11.03 -9.39
N ASP A 37 3.87 -11.31 -8.38
CA ASP A 37 4.20 -12.68 -7.97
C ASP A 37 2.98 -13.48 -7.46
N LEU A 38 1.89 -12.80 -7.10
CA LEU A 38 0.62 -13.38 -6.68
C LEU A 38 -0.46 -13.38 -7.78
N ASP A 39 -0.12 -12.96 -9.00
CA ASP A 39 -1.05 -12.84 -10.15
C ASP A 39 -2.31 -12.01 -9.85
N ILE A 40 -2.22 -11.05 -8.91
CA ILE A 40 -3.37 -10.23 -8.52
C ILE A 40 -3.98 -9.46 -9.70
N PRO A 41 -3.18 -8.79 -10.58
CA PRO A 41 -3.73 -8.09 -11.73
C PRO A 41 -4.54 -9.01 -12.66
N ASP A 42 -4.04 -10.22 -12.94
CA ASP A 42 -4.69 -11.17 -13.83
C ASP A 42 -5.96 -11.76 -13.21
N ILE A 43 -5.94 -12.03 -11.89
CA ILE A 43 -7.13 -12.46 -11.15
C ILE A 43 -8.25 -11.41 -11.23
N ILE A 44 -7.91 -10.13 -11.02
CA ILE A 44 -8.87 -9.02 -11.12
C ILE A 44 -9.35 -8.86 -12.56
N HIS A 45 -8.44 -8.92 -13.55
CA HIS A 45 -8.79 -8.81 -14.96
C HIS A 45 -9.76 -9.91 -15.41
N LYS A 46 -9.52 -11.16 -14.99
CA LYS A 46 -10.38 -12.31 -15.30
C LYS A 46 -11.77 -12.21 -14.66
N TYR A 47 -11.88 -11.54 -13.51
CA TYR A 47 -13.17 -11.30 -12.85
C TYR A 47 -14.03 -10.29 -13.62
N GLY A 48 -13.42 -9.37 -14.37
CA GLY A 48 -14.09 -8.53 -15.37
C GLY A 48 -14.81 -7.30 -14.82
N GLU A 49 -14.88 -7.14 -13.51
CA GLU A 49 -15.50 -6.01 -12.83
C GLU A 49 -14.69 -5.65 -11.55
N PRO A 50 -15.04 -4.57 -10.83
CA PRO A 50 -14.36 -4.25 -9.58
C PRO A 50 -14.47 -5.42 -8.58
N MET A 51 -13.33 -6.01 -8.21
CA MET A 51 -13.29 -7.20 -7.38
C MET A 51 -13.37 -6.84 -5.88
N PRO A 52 -14.33 -7.42 -5.12
CA PRO A 52 -14.32 -7.31 -3.66
C PRO A 52 -13.08 -7.96 -3.07
N LEU A 53 -12.49 -7.33 -2.05
CA LEU A 53 -11.27 -7.86 -1.43
C LEU A 53 -11.43 -9.28 -0.87
N SER A 54 -12.62 -9.62 -0.35
CA SER A 54 -12.92 -10.98 0.13
C SER A 54 -12.82 -12.01 -1.01
N GLN A 55 -13.32 -11.69 -2.19
CA GLN A 55 -13.21 -12.54 -3.38
C GLN A 55 -11.77 -12.65 -3.87
N LEU A 56 -11.00 -11.57 -3.81
CA LEU A 56 -9.56 -11.61 -4.11
C LEU A 56 -8.83 -12.57 -3.15
N THR A 57 -9.05 -12.43 -1.84
CA THR A 57 -8.39 -13.29 -0.84
C THR A 57 -8.78 -14.76 -0.97
N ALA A 58 -10.03 -15.06 -1.35
CA ALA A 58 -10.47 -16.41 -1.64
C ALA A 58 -9.83 -16.97 -2.91
N SER A 59 -9.70 -16.15 -3.96
CA SER A 59 -9.12 -16.54 -5.25
C SER A 59 -7.63 -16.86 -5.17
N LEU A 60 -6.89 -16.15 -4.30
CA LEU A 60 -5.46 -16.38 -4.07
C LEU A 60 -5.17 -17.70 -3.33
N SER A 61 -6.18 -18.40 -2.82
CA SER A 61 -6.03 -19.67 -2.08
C SER A 61 -5.00 -19.62 -0.94
N LEU A 62 -4.90 -18.48 -0.26
CA LEU A 62 -3.91 -18.25 0.81
C LEU A 62 -4.43 -18.74 2.16
N ASN A 63 -3.49 -19.02 3.08
CA ASN A 63 -3.84 -19.26 4.47
C ASN A 63 -4.64 -18.07 5.04
N PRO A 64 -5.78 -18.29 5.72
CA PRO A 64 -6.62 -17.21 6.26
C PRO A 64 -5.86 -16.19 7.12
N SER A 65 -4.78 -16.59 7.80
CA SER A 65 -3.93 -15.68 8.57
C SER A 65 -3.26 -14.58 7.74
N LYS A 66 -3.18 -14.74 6.41
CA LYS A 66 -2.59 -13.79 5.46
C LYS A 66 -3.61 -12.84 4.85
N ALA A 67 -4.91 -12.99 5.10
CA ALA A 67 -5.94 -12.11 4.55
C ALA A 67 -5.67 -10.63 4.88
N ASN A 68 -5.25 -10.35 6.13
CA ASN A 68 -4.87 -9.01 6.56
C ASN A 68 -3.62 -8.47 5.83
N CYS A 69 -2.70 -9.34 5.40
CA CYS A 69 -1.55 -8.92 4.60
C CYS A 69 -1.99 -8.48 3.20
N ILE A 70 -2.92 -9.20 2.57
CA ILE A 70 -3.49 -8.83 1.26
C ILE A 70 -4.27 -7.52 1.35
N TYR A 71 -5.07 -7.31 2.41
CA TYR A 71 -5.72 -6.02 2.65
C TYR A 71 -4.71 -4.86 2.67
N ARG A 72 -3.61 -5.01 3.42
CA ARG A 72 -2.57 -3.96 3.53
C ARG A 72 -1.84 -3.74 2.22
N LEU A 73 -1.53 -4.82 1.50
CA LEU A 73 -0.91 -4.78 0.18
C LEU A 73 -1.77 -4.00 -0.81
N MET A 74 -3.05 -4.36 -0.93
CA MET A 74 -3.97 -3.66 -1.82
C MET A 74 -4.11 -2.19 -1.46
N ARG A 75 -4.14 -1.85 -0.16
CA ARG A 75 -4.19 -0.44 0.28
C ARG A 75 -2.97 0.37 -0.17
N ILE A 76 -1.77 -0.20 -0.09
CA ILE A 76 -0.53 0.46 -0.55
C ILE A 76 -0.58 0.66 -2.06
N LEU A 77 -0.99 -0.36 -2.81
CA LEU A 77 -1.04 -0.32 -4.27
C LEU A 77 -2.12 0.62 -4.80
N THR A 78 -3.28 0.69 -4.14
CA THR A 78 -4.31 1.70 -4.42
C THR A 78 -3.79 3.11 -4.17
N HIS A 79 -3.17 3.34 -3.01
CA HIS A 79 -2.61 4.66 -2.69
C HIS A 79 -1.52 5.09 -3.68
N SER A 80 -0.76 4.12 -4.19
CA SER A 80 0.30 4.34 -5.19
C SER A 80 -0.23 4.46 -6.63
N GLY A 81 -1.55 4.35 -6.84
CA GLY A 81 -2.19 4.55 -8.14
C GLY A 81 -2.22 3.33 -9.07
N PHE A 82 -1.86 2.13 -8.59
CA PHE A 82 -1.93 0.90 -9.40
C PHE A 82 -3.35 0.32 -9.48
N PHE A 83 -4.17 0.57 -8.45
CA PHE A 83 -5.57 0.14 -8.41
C PHE A 83 -6.46 1.30 -7.95
N SER A 84 -7.74 1.26 -8.32
CA SER A 84 -8.75 2.22 -7.87
C SER A 84 -9.74 1.56 -6.90
N GLN A 85 -10.27 2.33 -5.96
CA GLN A 85 -11.46 1.96 -5.19
C GLN A 85 -12.69 2.53 -5.90
N LEU A 86 -13.75 1.71 -5.99
CA LEU A 86 -15.07 2.07 -6.51
C LEU A 86 -16.11 1.92 -5.41
#